data_AF-A0A418WHZ2-F1
#
_entry.id   AF-A0A418WHZ2-F1
#
_cell.length_a   1.000
_cell.length_b   1.000
_cell.length_c   1.000
_cell.angle_alpha   90.00
_cell.angle_beta   90.00
_cell.angle_gamma   90.00
#
_symmetry.space_group_name_H-M   'P 1'
#
loop_
_entity.id
_entity.type
_entity.pdbx_description
1 polymer ?
#
loop_
_entity_poly.entity_id
_entity_poly.type
_entity_poly.pdbx_seq_one_letter_code
_entity_poly.pdbx_strand_id
1 'polypeptide(L)' 'MSIAIPGLEATPAFTIEVDDIAAGVALRERTGFRFVAADPRFRLLDGSHFRRLGQIEAAARNLARANLPVRRLHFA' A
#
# COMPACT_ATOMS: atom_id res chain seq x y z
N MET A 1 24.10 -19.98 -11.23
CA MET A 1 25.20 -19.02 -11.01
C MET A 1 24.54 -17.66 -10.84
N SER A 2 24.37 -17.18 -9.61
CA SER A 2 23.70 -15.91 -9.33
C SER A 2 24.76 -14.84 -9.14
N ILE A 3 24.74 -13.81 -9.98
CA ILE A 3 25.67 -12.68 -9.90
C ILE A 3 25.13 -11.74 -8.82
N ALA A 4 25.79 -11.70 -7.65
CA ALA A 4 25.56 -10.65 -6.67
C ALA A 4 26.29 -9.39 -7.18
N ILE A 5 25.54 -8.37 -7.60
CA ILE A 5 26.10 -7.05 -7.95
C ILE A 5 26.31 -6.29 -6.64
N PRO A 6 27.56 -6.06 -6.17
CA PRO A 6 27.81 -5.27 -4.98
C PRO A 6 27.32 -3.83 -5.21
N GLY A 7 26.50 -3.32 -4.29
CA GLY A 7 25.93 -1.96 -4.35
C GLY A 7 24.43 -1.90 -4.72
N LEU A 8 23.80 -3.01 -5.11
CA LEU A 8 22.33 -3.13 -5.12
C LEU A 8 21.85 -3.57 -3.73
N GLU A 9 21.99 -2.70 -2.73
CA GLU A 9 21.18 -2.84 -1.53
C GLU A 9 19.74 -2.58 -1.94
N ALA A 10 18.98 -3.64 -2.22
CA ALA A 10 17.56 -3.53 -2.49
C ALA A 10 16.90 -2.93 -1.25
N THR A 11 16.47 -1.68 -1.38
CA THR A 11 15.72 -1.00 -0.33
C THR A 11 14.52 -1.87 0.06
N PRO A 12 14.36 -2.23 1.35
CA PRO A 12 13.32 -3.17 1.73
C PRO A 12 11.95 -2.58 1.39
N ALA A 13 11.15 -3.38 0.69
CA ALA A 13 9.82 -3.03 0.24
C ALA A 13 8.83 -4.02 0.86
N PHE A 14 7.69 -3.51 1.31
CA PHE A 14 6.65 -4.31 1.96
C PHE A 14 5.37 -4.20 1.15
N THR A 15 4.82 -5.32 0.70
CA THR A 15 3.50 -5.32 0.07
C THR A 15 2.44 -5.04 1.11
N ILE A 16 1.47 -4.21 0.76
CA ILE A 16 0.31 -3.87 1.58
C ILE A 16 -0.90 -4.46 0.90
N GLU A 17 -1.56 -5.38 1.59
CA GLU A 17 -2.76 -6.07 1.12
C GLU A 17 -3.93 -5.74 2.05
N VAL A 18 -5.09 -5.43 1.48
CA VAL A 18 -6.31 -5.09 2.21
C VAL A 18 -7.48 -5.80 1.55
N ASP A 19 -8.21 -6.62 2.32
CA ASP A 19 -9.40 -7.35 1.87
C ASP A 19 -9.15 -8.12 0.55
N ASP A 20 -8.04 -8.90 0.50
CA ASP A 20 -7.56 -9.67 -0.67
C ASP A 20 -7.16 -8.85 -1.90
N ILE A 21 -7.02 -7.52 -1.75
CA ILE A 21 -6.56 -6.62 -2.81
C ILE A 21 -5.15 -6.14 -2.49
N ALA A 22 -4.24 -6.29 -3.45
CA ALA A 22 -2.92 -5.67 -3.41
C ALA A 22 -3.07 -4.14 -3.51
N ALA A 23 -3.13 -3.47 -2.37
CA ALA A 23 -3.32 -2.03 -2.29
C ALA A 23 -2.10 -1.29 -2.85
N GLY A 24 -0.90 -1.79 -2.56
CA GLY A 24 0.34 -1.17 -3.01
C GLY A 24 1.58 -1.70 -2.30
N VAL A 25 2.67 -0.94 -2.43
CA VAL A 25 3.98 -1.26 -1.85
C VAL A 25 4.44 -0.11 -0.97
N ALA A 26 4.92 -0.42 0.23
CA ALA A 26 5.59 0.50 1.12
C ALA A 26 7.11 0.38 0.92
N LEU A 27 7.71 1.40 0.32
CA LEU A 27 9.15 1.52 0.13
C LEU A 27 9.79 2.08 1.39
N ARG A 28 10.78 1.39 1.97
CA ARG A 28 11.53 1.93 3.10
C ARG A 28 12.33 3.16 2.66
N GLU A 29 12.25 4.23 3.43
CA GLU A 29 13.10 5.40 3.27
C GLU A 29 13.92 5.66 4.53
N ARG A 30 14.83 6.63 4.48
CA ARG A 30 15.77 6.95 5.58
C ARG A 30 15.05 7.20 6.91
N THR A 31 13.84 7.76 6.89
CA THR A 31 13.10 8.18 8.09
C THR A 31 11.68 7.61 8.17
N GLY A 32 11.34 6.64 7.32
CA GLY A 32 9.98 6.10 7.28
C GLY A 32 9.72 5.23 6.06
N PHE A 33 8.53 5.36 5.51
CA PHE A 33 8.03 4.57 4.40
C PHE A 33 7.27 5.47 3.45
N ARG A 34 7.49 5.29 2.15
CA ARG A 34 6.68 5.89 1.10
C ARG A 34 5.75 4.84 0.53
N PHE A 35 4.46 5.16 0.43
CA PHE A 35 3.50 4.27 -0.20
C PHE A 35 3.42 4.52 -1.71
N VAL A 36 3.36 3.45 -2.49
CA VAL A 36 3.12 3.46 -3.94
C VAL A 36 1.90 2.58 -4.19
N ALA A 37 0.84 3.17 -4.74
CA ALA A 37 -0.41 2.46 -4.98
C ALA A 37 -0.26 1.51 -6.18
N ALA A 38 -0.68 0.25 -5.99
CA ALA A 38 -0.77 -0.73 -7.08
C ALA A 38 -2.18 -0.77 -7.70
N ASP A 39 -3.20 -0.40 -6.93
CA ASP A 39 -4.59 -0.39 -7.38
C ASP A 39 -5.17 1.05 -7.36
N PRO A 40 -5.95 1.46 -8.39
CA PRO A 40 -6.53 2.81 -8.50
C PRO A 40 -7.38 3.24 -7.31
N ARG A 41 -8.02 2.30 -6.59
CA ARG A 41 -8.82 2.57 -5.38
C ARG A 41 -7.97 3.18 -4.27
N PHE A 42 -6.66 2.92 -4.28
CA PHE A 42 -5.72 3.41 -3.27
C PHE A 42 -4.86 4.58 -3.75
N ARG A 43 -5.14 5.13 -4.94
CA ARG A 43 -4.38 6.25 -5.52
C ARG A 43 -4.32 7.50 -4.62
N LEU A 44 -5.31 7.68 -3.74
CA LEU A 44 -5.30 8.78 -2.78
C LEU A 44 -4.13 8.71 -1.78
N LEU A 45 -3.60 7.50 -1.53
CA LEU A 45 -2.44 7.28 -0.66
C LEU A 45 -1.12 7.28 -1.42
N ASP A 46 -1.14 7.29 -2.76
CA ASP A 46 0.07 7.24 -3.58
C ASP A 46 1.01 8.41 -3.26
N GLY A 47 2.29 8.10 -3.05
CA GLY A 47 3.30 9.09 -2.70
C GLY A 47 3.25 9.59 -1.25
N SER A 48 2.29 9.12 -0.44
CA SER A 48 2.19 9.51 0.97
C SER A 48 3.32 8.90 1.79
N HIS A 49 3.82 9.66 2.76
CA HIS A 49 4.92 9.28 3.63
C HIS A 49 4.41 8.96 5.03
N PHE A 50 4.85 7.82 5.57
CA PHE A 50 4.42 7.32 6.86
C PHE A 50 5.62 6.92 7.70
N ARG A 51 5.54 7.12 9.02
CA ARG A 51 6.63 6.73 9.94
C ARG A 51 6.65 5.23 10.24
N ARG A 52 5.53 4.52 10.05
CA ARG A 52 5.34 3.11 10.43
C ARG A 52 4.44 2.41 9.42
N LEU A 53 4.74 1.14 9.12
CA LEU A 53 3.91 0.30 8.23
C LEU A 53 2.45 0.21 8.69
N GLY A 54 2.19 0.10 9.99
CA GLY A 54 0.81 0.04 10.50
C GLY A 54 -0.04 1.27 10.20
N GLN A 55 0.58 2.45 9.98
CA GLN A 55 -0.17 3.64 9.55
C GLN A 55 -0.59 3.53 8.08
N ILE A 56 0.23 2.89 7.25
CA ILE A 56 -0.08 2.63 5.84
C ILE A 56 -1.25 1.66 5.76
N GLU A 57 -1.20 0.56 6.51
CA GLU A 57 -2.28 -0.43 6.54
C GLU A 57 -3.59 0.20 7.03
N ALA A 58 -3.55 0.97 8.11
CA ALA A 58 -4.75 1.65 8.63
C ALA A 58 -5.34 2.64 7.62
N ALA A 59 -4.49 3.42 6.94
CA ALA A 59 -4.94 4.35 5.90
C ALA A 59 -5.56 3.62 4.71
N ALA A 60 -4.92 2.54 4.23
CA ALA A 60 -5.43 1.71 3.15
C ALA A 60 -6.77 1.06 3.51
N ARG A 61 -6.89 0.50 4.72
CA ARG A 61 -8.14 -0.08 5.22
C ARG A 61 -9.27 0.94 5.32
N ASN A 62 -8.99 2.16 5.78
CA ASN A 62 -9.98 3.23 5.82
C ASN A 62 -10.44 3.63 4.42
N LEU A 63 -9.53 3.70 3.46
CA LEU A 63 -9.87 4.04 2.08
C LEU A 63 -10.65 2.93 1.37
N ALA A 64 -10.29 1.67 1.61
CA ALA A 64 -11.05 0.51 1.11
C ALA A 64 -12.49 0.54 1.62
N ARG A 65 -12.69 0.85 2.91
CA ARG A 65 -14.02 1.00 3.52
C ARG A 65 -14.81 2.17 2.93
N ALA A 66 -14.16 3.30 2.67
CA ALA A 66 -14.80 4.47 2.06
C ALA A 66 -15.20 4.22 0.60
N ASN A 67 -14.44 3.38 -0.12
CA ASN A 67 -14.68 3.02 -1.52
C ASN A 67 -15.61 1.81 -1.69
N LEU A 68 -16.07 1.18 -0.60
CA LEU A 68 -17.13 0.19 -0.71
C LEU A 68 -18.35 0.91 -1.30
N PRO A 69 -18.85 0.51 -2.48
CA PRO A 69 -20.12 1.03 -2.94
C PRO A 69 -21.11 0.73 -1.83
N VAL A 70 -21.83 1.76 -1.36
CA VAL A 70 -22.98 1.56 -0.49
C VAL A 70 -23.81 0.53 -1.24
N ARG A 71 -23.84 -0.73 -0.76
CA ARG A 71 -24.68 -1.76 -1.35
C ARG A 71 -26.07 -1.20 -1.18
N ARG A 72 -26.56 -0.53 -2.21
CA ARG A 72 -27.96 -0.12 -2.33
C ARG A 72 -28.66 -1.46 -2.38
N LEU A 73 -29.11 -1.91 -1.21
CA LEU A 73 -29.97 -3.06 -1.07
C LEU A 73 -31.18 -2.71 -1.94
N HIS A 74 -31.17 -3.20 -3.18
CA HIS A 74 -32.35 -3.26 -4.01
C HIS A 74 -33.24 -4.27 -3.29
N PHE A 75 -34.10 -3.77 -2.42
CA PHE A 75 -35.28 -4.50 -2.00
C PHE A 75 -36.21 -4.49 -3.21
N ALA A 76 -36.30 -5.64 -3.87
CA ALA A 76 -37.38 -5.98 -4.78
C ALA A 76 -38.19 -7.10 -4.12
#